data_AF-A0A0F7NK40-F1
#
_entry.id   AF-A0A0F7NK40-F1
#
_cell.length_a   1.000
_cell.length_b   1.000
_cell.length_c   1.000
_cell.angle_alpha   90.00
_cell.angle_beta   90.00
_cell.angle_gamma   90.00
#
_symmetry.space_group_name_H-M   'P 1'
#
loop_
_entity.id
_entity.type
_entity.pdbx_description
1 polymer ?
#
loop_
_entity_poly.entity_id
_entity_poly.type
_entity_poly.pdbx_seq_one_letter_code
_entity_poly.pdbx_strand_id
1 'polypeptide(L)'
;MPGASDTENEALRRVLRGAWPSLPALAVAGAAVCAAGTLAVLLAPGVTPVSVLVAAVLTGPWLAALGAAADRIAAAGEAGIRDWWRGLRALWRFGPAQALVPAVPAAAFLATLDLWQQTRGPWLLPSLAAGGACAVAGLLALPAALSLGAARPGLRGRLLWICAVHLVARHPTRFLAAPSLALLGLAASLRWTASLLLLVPPLVALVAAAATATALVRHGAAGAGGGEPGRG
;
A
#
# COMPACT_ATOMS: atom_id res chain seq x y z
N MET A 1 31.01 -14.02 4.68
CA MET A 1 29.72 -13.42 5.12
C MET A 1 29.04 -12.88 3.88
N PRO A 2 27.83 -13.36 3.52
CA PRO A 2 27.11 -12.81 2.37
C PRO A 2 26.90 -11.31 2.56
N GLY A 3 27.18 -10.52 1.52
CA GLY A 3 27.02 -9.07 1.58
C GLY A 3 25.54 -8.70 1.74
N ALA A 4 25.25 -7.52 2.28
CA ALA A 4 23.87 -7.02 2.37
C ALA A 4 23.15 -7.05 1.00
N SER A 5 23.89 -6.82 -0.09
CA SER A 5 23.41 -6.96 -1.47
C SER A 5 22.95 -8.38 -1.83
N ASP A 6 23.62 -9.41 -1.32
CA ASP A 6 23.29 -10.80 -1.62
C ASP A 6 21.99 -11.21 -0.93
N THR A 7 21.78 -10.72 0.29
CA THR A 7 20.55 -10.96 1.05
C THR A 7 19.34 -10.25 0.43
N GLU A 8 19.52 -9.03 -0.10
CA GLU A 8 18.47 -8.31 -0.82
C GLU A 8 18.12 -9.01 -2.14
N ASN A 9 19.12 -9.48 -2.90
CA ASN A 9 18.92 -10.21 -4.14
C ASN A 9 18.20 -11.55 -3.93
N GLU A 10 18.54 -12.28 -2.86
CA GLU A 10 17.87 -13.55 -2.55
C GLU A 10 16.41 -13.34 -2.13
N ALA A 11 16.13 -12.29 -1.35
CA ALA A 11 14.76 -11.91 -1.01
C ALA A 11 13.93 -11.58 -2.26
N LEU A 12 14.50 -10.81 -3.20
CA LEU A 12 13.83 -10.46 -4.45
C LEU A 12 13.56 -11.71 -5.32
N ARG A 13 14.57 -12.60 -5.44
CA ARG A 13 14.43 -13.86 -6.18
C ARG A 13 13.39 -14.78 -5.57
N ARG A 14 13.23 -14.77 -4.24
CA ARG A 14 12.20 -15.54 -3.54
C ARG A 14 10.81 -15.01 -3.85
N VAL A 15 10.62 -13.68 -3.80
CA VAL A 15 9.35 -13.04 -4.18
C VAL A 15 8.98 -13.36 -5.63
N LEU A 16 9.92 -13.24 -6.56
CA LEU A 16 9.68 -13.53 -7.98
C LEU A 16 9.36 -15.00 -8.23
N ARG A 17 10.09 -15.93 -7.61
CA ARG A 17 9.81 -17.37 -7.73
C ARG A 17 8.46 -17.73 -7.11
N GLY A 18 8.10 -17.12 -5.98
CA GLY A 18 6.83 -17.35 -5.30
C GLY A 18 5.62 -16.70 -5.96
N ALA A 19 5.82 -15.63 -6.73
CA ALA A 19 4.77 -14.98 -7.49
C ALA A 19 4.19 -15.89 -8.59
N TRP A 20 5.03 -16.72 -9.22
CA TRP A 20 4.61 -17.59 -10.32
C TRP A 20 3.54 -18.63 -9.95
N PRO A 21 3.72 -19.46 -8.89
CA PRO A 21 2.69 -20.41 -8.46
C PRO A 21 1.46 -19.71 -7.84
N SER A 22 1.60 -18.46 -7.36
CA SER A 22 0.51 -17.69 -6.76
C SER A 22 -0.24 -16.77 -7.74
N LEU A 23 0.13 -16.78 -9.03
CA LEU A 23 -0.56 -16.05 -10.10
C LEU A 23 -2.10 -16.18 -10.08
N PRO A 24 -2.72 -17.37 -9.93
CA PRO A 24 -4.17 -17.46 -9.90
C PRO A 24 -4.78 -16.77 -8.68
N ALA A 25 -4.12 -16.85 -7.52
CA ALA A 25 -4.59 -16.16 -6.31
C ALA A 25 -4.45 -14.63 -6.45
N LEU A 26 -3.35 -14.16 -7.05
CA LEU A 26 -3.12 -12.75 -7.33
C LEU A 26 -4.09 -12.20 -8.37
N ALA A 27 -4.43 -12.97 -9.40
CA ALA A 27 -5.41 -12.57 -10.42
C ALA A 27 -6.81 -12.44 -9.82
N VAL A 28 -7.24 -13.39 -8.98
CA VAL A 28 -8.53 -13.32 -8.27
C VAL A 28 -8.56 -12.12 -7.31
N ALA A 29 -7.48 -11.90 -6.57
CA ALA A 29 -7.37 -10.77 -5.65
C ALA A 29 -7.38 -9.42 -6.41
N GLY A 30 -6.67 -9.32 -7.54
CA GLY A 30 -6.69 -8.16 -8.43
C GLY A 30 -8.08 -7.90 -8.99
N ALA A 31 -8.75 -8.94 -9.50
CA ALA A 31 -10.12 -8.84 -9.99
C ALA A 31 -11.10 -8.37 -8.91
N ALA A 32 -10.96 -8.85 -7.67
CA ALA A 32 -11.80 -8.42 -6.56
C ALA A 32 -11.58 -6.95 -6.19
N VAL A 33 -10.33 -6.48 -6.16
CA VAL A 33 -10.00 -5.06 -5.93
C VAL A 33 -10.56 -4.18 -7.05
N CYS A 34 -10.39 -4.59 -8.30
CA CYS A 34 -10.95 -3.88 -9.45
C CYS A 34 -12.47 -3.83 -9.40
N ALA A 35 -13.14 -4.96 -9.13
CA ALA A 35 -14.59 -5.04 -9.01
C ALA A 35 -15.12 -4.15 -7.88
N ALA A 36 -14.44 -4.13 -6.72
CA ALA A 36 -14.78 -3.22 -5.63
C ALA A 36 -14.59 -1.74 -6.01
N GLY A 37 -13.54 -1.42 -6.78
CA GLY A 37 -13.33 -0.09 -7.34
C GLY A 37 -14.42 0.30 -8.34
N THR A 38 -14.80 -0.59 -9.26
CA THR A 38 -15.91 -0.37 -10.20
C THR A 38 -17.23 -0.15 -9.46
N LEU A 39 -17.50 -0.96 -8.44
CA LEU A 39 -18.69 -0.79 -7.60
C LEU A 39 -18.70 0.60 -6.92
N ALA A 40 -17.55 1.06 -6.42
CA ALA A 40 -17.45 2.38 -5.82
C ALA A 40 -17.77 3.51 -6.82
N VAL A 41 -17.28 3.39 -8.06
CA VAL A 41 -17.57 4.34 -9.14
C VAL A 41 -19.06 4.33 -9.53
N LEU A 42 -19.69 3.15 -9.55
CA LEU A 42 -21.11 3.01 -9.85
C LEU A 42 -22.00 3.58 -8.74
N LEU A 43 -21.62 3.40 -7.47
CA LEU A 43 -22.39 3.89 -6.32
C LEU A 43 -22.28 5.41 -6.14
N ALA A 44 -21.14 5.99 -6.47
CA ALA A 44 -20.88 7.42 -6.34
C ALA A 44 -20.17 7.93 -7.60
N PRO A 45 -20.91 8.17 -8.70
CA PRO A 45 -20.32 8.65 -9.94
C PRO A 45 -19.69 10.03 -9.75
N GLY A 46 -18.47 10.18 -10.24
CA GLY A 46 -17.71 11.44 -10.20
C GLY A 46 -16.62 11.50 -9.12
N VAL A 47 -15.81 12.54 -9.18
CA VAL A 47 -14.72 12.80 -8.23
C VAL A 47 -15.26 13.70 -7.12
N THR A 48 -15.91 13.09 -6.13
CA THR A 48 -16.49 13.79 -4.98
C THR A 48 -15.83 13.34 -3.69
N PRO A 49 -15.86 14.14 -2.61
CA PRO A 49 -15.38 13.72 -1.30
C PRO A 49 -16.01 12.40 -0.83
N VAL A 50 -17.30 12.23 -1.13
CA VAL A 50 -18.06 11.02 -0.78
C VAL A 50 -17.58 9.82 -1.57
N SER A 51 -17.32 9.97 -2.88
CA SER A 51 -16.85 8.84 -3.70
C SER A 51 -15.49 8.32 -3.25
N VAL A 52 -14.59 9.19 -2.78
CA VAL A 52 -13.30 8.79 -2.19
C VAL A 52 -13.47 7.98 -0.91
N LEU A 53 -14.37 8.40 -0.02
CA LEU A 53 -14.64 7.65 1.23
C LEU A 53 -15.30 6.30 0.95
N VAL A 54 -16.29 6.27 0.05
CA VAL A 54 -16.96 5.04 -0.38
C VAL A 54 -15.96 4.08 -1.02
N ALA A 55 -15.09 4.57 -1.91
CA ALA A 55 -14.03 3.77 -2.51
C ALA A 55 -13.07 3.21 -1.46
N ALA A 56 -12.65 4.02 -0.48
CA ALA A 56 -11.76 3.57 0.59
C ALA A 56 -12.37 2.46 1.45
N VAL A 57 -13.66 2.58 1.80
CA VAL A 57 -14.37 1.57 2.59
C VAL A 57 -14.55 0.28 1.80
N LEU A 58 -14.91 0.38 0.51
CA LEU A 58 -15.15 -0.78 -0.33
C LEU A 58 -13.87 -1.51 -0.73
N THR A 59 -12.81 -0.78 -1.07
CA THR A 59 -11.53 -1.37 -1.54
C THR A 59 -10.59 -1.74 -0.40
N GLY A 60 -10.69 -1.07 0.75
CA GLY A 60 -9.85 -1.29 1.92
C GLY A 60 -9.70 -2.75 2.38
N PRO A 61 -10.79 -3.54 2.56
CA PRO A 61 -10.65 -4.93 3.00
C PRO A 61 -9.93 -5.80 1.97
N TRP A 62 -10.16 -5.58 0.67
CA TRP A 62 -9.51 -6.32 -0.40
C TRP A 62 -8.02 -5.98 -0.53
N LEU A 63 -7.68 -4.69 -0.38
CA LEU A 63 -6.29 -4.24 -0.37
C LEU A 63 -5.52 -4.80 0.84
N ALA A 64 -6.13 -4.86 2.02
CA ALA A 64 -5.51 -5.46 3.19
C ALA A 64 -5.28 -6.97 3.01
N ALA A 65 -6.25 -7.69 2.44
CA ALA A 65 -6.11 -9.11 2.13
C ALA A 65 -5.02 -9.37 1.06
N LEU A 66 -4.94 -8.51 0.04
CA LEU A 66 -3.91 -8.57 -0.99
C LEU A 66 -2.52 -8.29 -0.41
N GLY A 67 -2.38 -7.29 0.46
CA GLY A 67 -1.12 -7.00 1.17
C GLY A 67 -0.67 -8.18 2.02
N ALA A 68 -1.57 -8.79 2.79
CA ALA A 68 -1.26 -9.98 3.59
C ALA A 68 -0.86 -11.19 2.73
N ALA A 69 -1.43 -11.36 1.53
CA ALA A 69 -1.01 -12.39 0.60
C ALA A 69 0.38 -12.10 0.02
N ALA A 70 0.67 -10.84 -0.33
CA ALA A 70 1.99 -10.43 -0.82
C ALA A 70 3.08 -10.60 0.26
N ASP A 71 2.80 -10.25 1.51
CA ASP A 71 3.71 -10.47 2.64
C ASP A 71 3.98 -11.97 2.86
N ARG A 72 2.97 -12.83 2.70
CA ARG A 72 3.14 -14.30 2.76
C ARG A 72 4.00 -14.84 1.62
N ILE A 73 3.82 -14.34 0.40
CA ILE A 73 4.68 -14.71 -0.74
C ILE A 73 6.13 -14.30 -0.46
N ALA A 74 6.35 -13.11 0.11
CA ALA A 74 7.68 -12.65 0.47
C ALA A 74 8.33 -13.48 1.59
N ALA A 75 7.55 -13.89 2.60
CA ALA A 75 8.06 -14.64 3.75
C ALA A 75 8.20 -16.15 3.47
N ALA A 76 7.17 -16.78 2.92
CA ALA A 76 7.03 -18.23 2.79
C ALA A 76 7.14 -18.74 1.34
N GLY A 77 7.19 -17.85 0.34
CA GLY A 77 7.32 -18.22 -1.07
C GLY A 77 6.02 -18.66 -1.75
N GLU A 78 4.92 -18.83 -1.01
CA GLU A 78 3.65 -19.32 -1.58
C GLU A 78 2.44 -18.66 -0.89
N ALA A 79 1.37 -18.42 -1.66
CA ALA A 79 0.07 -18.01 -1.13
C ALA A 79 -1.06 -18.57 -1.99
N GLY A 80 -1.99 -19.30 -1.37
CA GLY A 80 -3.17 -19.84 -2.02
C GLY A 80 -4.42 -18.95 -1.86
N ILE A 81 -5.45 -19.23 -2.67
CA ILE A 81 -6.76 -18.54 -2.61
C ILE A 81 -7.40 -18.67 -1.22
N ARG A 82 -7.26 -19.84 -0.58
CA ARG A 82 -7.78 -20.08 0.78
C ARG A 82 -7.10 -19.19 1.82
N ASP A 83 -5.81 -18.93 1.68
CA ASP A 83 -5.06 -18.05 2.57
C ASP A 83 -5.48 -16.60 2.41
N TRP A 84 -5.69 -16.17 1.16
CA TRP A 84 -6.25 -14.86 0.86
C TRP A 84 -7.64 -14.67 1.48
N TRP A 85 -8.53 -15.65 1.34
CA TRP A 85 -9.87 -15.59 1.96
C TRP A 85 -9.83 -15.57 3.49
N ARG A 86 -8.89 -16.30 4.10
CA ARG A 86 -8.67 -16.22 5.56
C ARG A 86 -8.13 -14.84 5.97
N GLY A 87 -7.19 -14.29 5.21
CA GLY A 87 -6.67 -12.94 5.40
C GLY A 87 -7.76 -11.88 5.32
N LEU A 88 -8.64 -11.97 4.31
CA LEU A 88 -9.79 -11.07 4.15
C LEU A 88 -10.71 -11.09 5.36
N ARG A 89 -11.06 -12.28 5.87
CA ARG A 89 -11.92 -12.41 7.06
C ARG A 89 -11.26 -11.85 8.32
N ALA A 90 -9.95 -12.07 8.48
CA ALA A 90 -9.21 -11.56 9.63
C ALA A 90 -9.03 -10.03 9.59
N LEU A 91 -8.85 -9.46 8.40
CA LEU A 91 -8.51 -8.04 8.19
C LEU A 91 -9.70 -7.20 7.73
N TRP A 92 -10.90 -7.77 7.66
CA TRP A 92 -12.11 -7.13 7.14
C TRP A 92 -12.40 -5.77 7.78
N ARG A 93 -12.22 -5.61 9.10
CA ARG A 93 -12.40 -4.32 9.79
C ARG A 93 -11.16 -3.44 9.73
N PHE A 94 -9.99 -4.06 9.67
CA PHE A 94 -8.71 -3.35 9.69
C PHE A 94 -8.46 -2.61 8.38
N GLY A 95 -8.69 -3.26 7.25
CA GLY A 95 -8.53 -2.70 5.91
C GLY A 95 -9.24 -1.36 5.68
N PRO A 96 -10.56 -1.27 5.88
CA PRO A 96 -11.28 0.01 5.70
C PRO A 96 -10.83 1.05 6.72
N ALA A 97 -10.55 0.66 7.97
CA ALA A 97 -10.05 1.60 8.98
C ALA A 97 -8.70 2.22 8.58
N GLN A 98 -7.78 1.44 7.99
CA GLN A 98 -6.51 1.96 7.49
C GLN A 98 -6.66 2.74 6.19
N ALA A 99 -7.53 2.29 5.27
CA ALA A 99 -7.79 2.98 4.01
C ALA A 99 -8.46 4.35 4.23
N LEU A 100 -9.23 4.51 5.31
CA LEU A 100 -9.83 5.80 5.67
C LEU A 100 -8.81 6.86 6.09
N VAL A 101 -7.65 6.47 6.63
CA VAL A 101 -6.64 7.43 7.11
C VAL A 101 -6.12 8.35 6.01
N PRO A 102 -5.74 7.88 4.81
CA PRO A 102 -5.46 8.76 3.67
C PRO A 102 -6.71 9.26 2.95
N ALA A 103 -7.84 8.56 3.04
CA ALA A 103 -9.07 8.96 2.35
C ALA A 103 -9.73 10.21 2.95
N VAL A 104 -9.70 10.37 4.27
CA VAL A 104 -10.22 11.56 4.97
C VAL A 104 -9.52 12.86 4.53
N PRO A 105 -8.18 12.98 4.56
CA PRO A 105 -7.50 14.18 4.05
C PRO A 105 -7.69 14.35 2.54
N ALA A 106 -7.80 13.28 1.75
CA ALA A 106 -8.13 13.37 0.33
C ALA A 106 -9.55 13.92 0.09
N ALA A 107 -10.53 13.49 0.88
CA ALA A 107 -11.90 14.00 0.83
C ALA A 107 -11.94 15.49 1.24
N ALA A 108 -11.20 15.87 2.28
CA ALA A 108 -11.06 17.27 2.69
C ALA A 108 -10.37 18.12 1.62
N PHE A 109 -9.36 17.57 0.93
CA PHE A 109 -8.72 18.21 -0.21
C PHE A 109 -9.71 18.44 -1.36
N LEU A 110 -10.52 17.45 -1.72
CA LEU A 110 -11.53 17.62 -2.77
C LEU A 110 -12.60 18.64 -2.38
N ALA A 111 -13.04 18.66 -1.13
CA ALA A 111 -14.02 19.64 -0.64
C ALA A 111 -13.45 21.07 -0.64
N THR A 112 -12.20 21.25 -0.20
CA THR A 112 -11.51 22.55 -0.24
C THR A 112 -11.20 23.00 -1.67
N LEU A 113 -10.95 22.06 -2.59
CA LEU A 113 -10.75 22.33 -4.00
C LEU A 113 -12.03 22.84 -4.65
N ASP A 114 -13.17 22.19 -4.39
CA ASP A 114 -14.47 22.64 -4.89
C ASP A 114 -14.81 24.05 -4.36
N LEU A 115 -14.61 24.29 -3.06
CA LEU A 115 -14.80 25.61 -2.46
C LEU A 115 -13.86 26.67 -3.07
N TRP A 116 -12.62 26.31 -3.38
CA TRP A 116 -11.67 27.22 -4.02
C TRP A 116 -12.05 27.51 -5.48
N GLN A 117 -12.54 26.53 -6.23
CA GLN A 117 -13.03 26.75 -7.60
C GLN A 117 -14.21 27.73 -7.61
N GLN A 118 -15.08 27.69 -6.59
CA GLN A 118 -16.23 28.58 -6.45
C GLN A 118 -15.86 29.99 -5.98
N THR A 119 -14.96 30.10 -5.00
CA THR A 119 -14.66 31.39 -4.33
C THR A 119 -13.40 32.08 -4.85
N ARG A 120 -12.48 31.35 -5.48
CA ARG A 120 -11.11 31.77 -5.88
C ARG A 120 -10.33 32.49 -4.78
N GLY A 121 -10.65 32.20 -3.51
CA GLY A 121 -10.02 32.83 -2.36
C GLY A 121 -8.58 32.34 -2.13
N PRO A 122 -7.56 33.22 -2.10
CA PRO A 122 -6.16 32.80 -1.90
C PRO A 122 -5.90 32.18 -0.51
N TRP A 123 -6.75 32.48 0.48
CA TRP A 123 -6.69 31.94 1.84
C TRP A 123 -6.96 30.42 1.93
N LEU A 124 -7.52 29.80 0.89
CA LEU A 124 -7.77 28.35 0.82
C LEU A 124 -6.55 27.55 0.32
N LEU A 125 -5.59 28.20 -0.33
CA LEU A 125 -4.36 27.58 -0.85
C LEU A 125 -3.55 26.82 0.21
N PRO A 126 -3.30 27.34 1.44
CA PRO A 126 -2.56 26.59 2.45
C PRO A 126 -3.32 25.33 2.90
N SER A 127 -4.65 25.38 3.00
CA SER A 127 -5.46 24.22 3.37
C SER A 127 -5.46 23.16 2.26
N LEU A 128 -5.49 23.58 0.99
CA LEU A 128 -5.33 22.72 -0.17
C LEU A 128 -3.96 22.03 -0.18
N ALA A 129 -2.88 22.80 0.01
CA ALA A 129 -1.54 22.25 0.06
C ALA A 129 -1.37 21.24 1.21
N ALA A 130 -1.88 21.57 2.41
CA ALA A 130 -1.82 20.69 3.56
C ALA A 130 -2.65 19.41 3.36
N GLY A 131 -3.89 19.53 2.86
CA GLY A 131 -4.75 18.38 2.59
C GLY A 131 -4.16 17.44 1.54
N GLY A 132 -3.65 18.00 0.44
CA GLY A 132 -2.98 17.25 -0.62
C GLY A 132 -1.71 16.57 -0.12
N ALA A 133 -0.85 17.27 0.64
CA ALA A 133 0.37 16.70 1.21
C ALA A 133 0.06 15.54 2.18
N CYS A 134 -0.93 15.72 3.07
CA CYS A 134 -1.38 14.68 3.99
C CYS A 134 -1.95 13.46 3.26
N ALA A 135 -2.74 13.67 2.20
CA ALA A 135 -3.28 12.59 1.38
C ALA A 135 -2.17 11.80 0.68
N VAL A 136 -1.20 12.50 0.06
CA VAL A 136 -0.05 11.86 -0.61
C VAL A 136 0.82 11.10 0.40
N ALA A 137 1.17 11.72 1.53
CA ALA A 137 1.96 11.06 2.57
C ALA A 137 1.24 9.82 3.15
N GLY A 138 -0.07 9.94 3.40
CA GLY A 138 -0.89 8.82 3.86
C GLY A 138 -0.96 7.70 2.83
N LEU A 139 -1.11 8.03 1.55
CA LEU A 139 -1.16 7.05 0.46
C LEU A 139 0.18 6.31 0.31
N LEU A 140 1.30 7.02 0.47
CA LEU A 140 2.64 6.43 0.45
C LEU A 140 2.91 5.52 1.66
N ALA A 141 2.36 5.87 2.83
CA ALA A 141 2.52 5.09 4.05
C ALA A 141 1.52 3.93 4.20
N LEU A 142 0.44 3.92 3.42
CA LEU A 142 -0.60 2.88 3.48
C LEU A 142 -0.06 1.45 3.25
N PRO A 143 0.80 1.17 2.25
CA PRO A 143 1.31 -0.18 2.05
C PRO A 143 2.19 -0.66 3.23
N ALA A 144 3.01 0.25 3.78
CA ALA A 144 3.80 -0.03 4.97
C ALA A 144 2.92 -0.26 6.20
N ALA A 145 1.85 0.53 6.37
CA ALA A 145 0.88 0.39 7.45
C ALA A 145 0.13 -0.95 7.40
N LEU A 146 -0.30 -1.38 6.20
CA LEU A 146 -0.97 -2.66 6.00
C LEU A 146 -0.03 -3.85 6.29
N SER A 147 1.20 -3.79 5.78
CA SER A 147 2.21 -4.84 5.99
C SER A 147 2.63 -4.94 7.47
N LEU A 148 2.88 -3.80 8.13
CA LEU A 148 3.18 -3.75 9.56
C LEU A 148 2.02 -4.23 10.43
N GLY A 149 0.78 -3.86 10.08
CA GLY A 149 -0.41 -4.30 10.79
C GLY A 149 -0.66 -5.81 10.67
N ALA A 150 -0.36 -6.38 9.50
CA ALA A 150 -0.43 -7.83 9.29
C ALA A 150 0.69 -8.59 10.03
N ALA A 151 1.91 -8.06 10.03
CA ALA A 151 3.06 -8.70 10.66
C ALA A 151 3.10 -8.53 12.19
N ARG A 152 2.60 -7.41 12.73
CA ARG A 152 2.64 -7.08 14.16
C ARG A 152 1.25 -6.65 14.68
N PRO A 153 0.39 -7.61 15.10
CA PRO A 153 -0.97 -7.30 15.55
C PRO A 153 -1.05 -6.44 16.82
N GLY A 154 0.06 -6.31 17.56
CA GLY A 154 0.19 -5.45 18.75
C GLY A 154 0.45 -3.97 18.44
N LEU A 155 0.86 -3.61 17.23
CA LEU A 155 0.99 -2.21 16.80
C LEU A 155 -0.36 -1.77 16.21
N ARG A 156 -1.06 -0.84 16.88
CA ARG A 156 -2.37 -0.34 16.43
C ARG A 156 -2.45 1.18 16.48
N GLY A 157 -3.38 1.73 15.71
CA GLY A 157 -3.72 3.15 15.72
C GLY A 157 -2.54 4.04 15.37
N ARG A 158 -2.29 5.07 16.20
CA ARG A 158 -1.33 6.14 15.93
C ARG A 158 0.12 5.64 15.86
N LEU A 159 0.50 4.69 16.71
CA LEU A 159 1.86 4.11 16.74
C LEU A 159 2.20 3.39 15.44
N LEU A 160 1.24 2.66 14.85
CA LEU A 160 1.42 1.98 13.57
C LEU A 160 1.72 3.00 12.46
N TRP A 161 0.96 4.10 12.40
CA TRP A 161 1.17 5.14 11.40
C TRP A 161 2.48 5.90 11.61
N ILE A 162 2.86 6.19 12.86
CA ILE A 162 4.17 6.82 13.14
C ILE A 162 5.30 5.91 12.65
N CYS A 163 5.24 4.60 12.95
CA CYS A 163 6.24 3.65 12.46
C CYS A 163 6.23 3.54 10.93
N ALA A 164 5.05 3.48 10.30
CA ALA A 164 4.92 3.41 8.85
C ALA A 164 5.51 4.65 8.17
N VAL A 165 5.16 5.84 8.65
CA VAL A 165 5.71 7.11 8.13
C VAL A 165 7.20 7.20 8.37
N HIS A 166 7.69 6.78 9.53
CA HIS A 166 9.12 6.75 9.82
C HIS A 166 9.90 5.82 8.88
N LEU A 167 9.32 4.66 8.56
CA LEU A 167 9.91 3.69 7.64
C LEU A 167 9.95 4.24 6.20
N VAL A 168 8.87 4.91 5.77
CA VAL A 168 8.82 5.61 4.47
C VAL A 168 9.81 6.77 4.41
N ALA A 169 9.88 7.58 5.45
CA ALA A 169 10.79 8.74 5.54
C ALA A 169 12.26 8.33 5.47
N ARG A 170 12.62 7.15 6.00
CA ARG A 170 13.98 6.62 5.93
C ARG A 170 14.33 6.00 4.57
N HIS A 171 13.33 5.58 3.79
CA HIS A 171 13.54 4.89 2.50
C HIS A 171 12.59 5.38 1.39
N PRO A 172 12.58 6.69 1.05
CA PRO A 172 11.57 7.28 0.17
C PRO A 172 11.60 6.68 -1.24
N THR A 173 12.79 6.39 -1.77
CA THR A 173 12.97 5.85 -3.13
C THR A 173 12.33 4.48 -3.31
N ARG A 174 12.32 3.63 -2.28
CA ARG A 174 11.73 2.28 -2.33
C ARG A 174 10.20 2.35 -2.31
N PHE A 175 9.64 3.27 -1.52
CA PHE A 175 8.19 3.47 -1.45
C PHE A 175 7.61 4.25 -2.63
N LEU A 176 8.44 5.01 -3.36
CA LEU A 176 8.06 5.66 -4.62
C LEU A 176 7.88 4.67 -5.79
N ALA A 177 8.44 3.47 -5.70
CA ALA A 177 8.32 2.46 -6.75
C ALA A 177 6.89 1.91 -6.90
N ALA A 178 6.18 1.71 -5.80
CA ALA A 178 4.80 1.23 -5.80
C ALA A 178 3.79 2.21 -6.46
N PRO A 179 3.73 3.50 -6.09
CA PRO A 179 2.84 4.47 -6.73
C PRO A 179 3.27 4.80 -8.16
N SER A 180 4.57 4.81 -8.48
CA SER A 180 5.01 5.03 -9.86
C SER A 180 4.57 3.88 -10.77
N LEU A 181 4.66 2.62 -10.31
CA LEU A 181 4.09 1.48 -11.03
C LEU A 181 2.56 1.54 -11.14
N ALA A 182 1.87 1.99 -10.10
CA ALA A 182 0.43 2.18 -10.15
C ALA A 182 0.04 3.21 -11.22
N LEU A 183 0.72 4.35 -11.27
CA LEU A 183 0.49 5.42 -12.26
C LEU A 183 0.84 4.95 -13.68
N LEU A 184 1.99 4.30 -13.85
CA LEU A 184 2.42 3.76 -15.15
C LEU A 184 1.46 2.67 -15.64
N GLY A 185 1.02 1.79 -14.74
CA GLY A 185 0.05 0.74 -15.02
C GLY A 185 -1.30 1.30 -15.41
N LEU A 186 -1.78 2.33 -14.71
CA LEU A 186 -3.02 3.03 -15.05
C LEU A 186 -2.90 3.72 -16.42
N ALA A 187 -1.82 4.45 -16.65
CA ALA A 187 -1.57 5.14 -17.93
C ALA A 187 -1.46 4.14 -19.10
N ALA A 188 -0.80 3.00 -18.89
CA ALA A 188 -0.75 1.92 -19.88
C ALA A 188 -2.13 1.33 -20.14
N SER A 189 -2.95 1.12 -19.10
CA SER A 189 -4.29 0.58 -19.23
C SER A 189 -5.23 1.50 -20.00
N LEU A 190 -5.12 2.82 -19.79
CA LEU A 190 -5.88 3.82 -20.53
C LEU A 190 -5.50 3.88 -22.02
N ARG A 191 -4.26 3.51 -22.37
CA ARG A 191 -3.73 3.61 -23.74
C ARG A 191 -3.83 2.33 -24.55
N TRP A 192 -3.81 1.16 -23.90
CA TRP A 192 -3.69 -0.13 -24.59
C TRP A 192 -4.92 -0.99 -24.40
N THR A 193 -5.09 -1.61 -23.23
CA THR A 193 -6.18 -2.56 -22.98
C THR A 193 -6.62 -2.55 -21.52
N ALA A 194 -7.93 -2.66 -21.28
CA ALA A 194 -8.51 -2.74 -19.94
C ALA A 194 -8.03 -3.97 -19.14
N SER A 195 -7.59 -5.03 -19.83
CA SER A 195 -7.04 -6.24 -19.20
C SER A 195 -5.79 -5.95 -18.34
N LEU A 196 -5.05 -4.87 -18.63
CA LEU A 196 -3.89 -4.47 -17.84
C LEU A 196 -4.29 -4.02 -16.42
N LEU A 197 -5.49 -3.44 -16.23
CA LEU A 197 -5.96 -3.00 -14.92
C LEU A 197 -6.06 -4.14 -13.91
N LEU A 198 -6.30 -5.38 -14.37
CA LEU A 198 -6.36 -6.56 -13.49
C LEU A 198 -4.98 -6.91 -12.90
N LEU A 199 -3.91 -6.57 -13.61
CA LEU A 199 -2.54 -6.90 -13.23
C LEU A 199 -1.89 -5.82 -12.35
N VAL A 200 -2.39 -4.58 -12.40
CA VAL A 200 -1.79 -3.45 -11.66
C VAL A 200 -1.88 -3.62 -10.14
N PRO A 201 -3.05 -3.88 -9.52
CA PRO A 201 -3.12 -4.03 -8.07
C PRO A 201 -2.20 -5.11 -7.48
N PRO A 202 -2.14 -6.35 -8.03
CA PRO A 202 -1.26 -7.37 -7.48
C PRO A 202 0.23 -7.03 -7.67
N LEU A 203 0.62 -6.42 -8.78
CA LEU A 203 2.02 -5.98 -9.00
C LEU A 203 2.43 -4.91 -7.99
N VAL A 204 1.57 -3.92 -7.75
CA VAL A 204 1.82 -2.85 -6.76
C VAL A 204 1.96 -3.44 -5.37
N ALA A 205 1.10 -4.40 -4.99
CA ALA A 205 1.18 -5.07 -3.69
C ALA A 205 2.46 -5.89 -3.51
N LEU A 206 2.89 -6.63 -4.55
CA LEU A 206 4.14 -7.40 -4.52
C LEU A 206 5.38 -6.49 -4.39
N VAL A 207 5.40 -5.37 -5.10
CA VAL A 207 6.50 -4.40 -5.03
C VAL A 207 6.54 -3.73 -3.66
N ALA A 208 5.37 -3.38 -3.11
CA ALA A 208 5.28 -2.84 -1.76
C ALA A 208 5.77 -3.84 -0.69
N ALA A 209 5.38 -5.11 -0.80
CA ALA A 209 5.84 -6.16 0.11
C ALA A 209 7.36 -6.42 -0.02
N ALA A 210 7.90 -6.39 -1.24
CA ALA A 210 9.34 -6.48 -1.47
C ALA A 210 10.08 -5.27 -0.88
N ALA A 211 9.52 -4.06 -1.00
CA ALA A 211 10.08 -2.85 -0.41
C ALA A 211 10.08 -2.89 1.13
N THR A 212 9.01 -3.39 1.76
CA THR A 212 8.94 -3.53 3.23
C THR A 212 9.90 -4.61 3.72
N ALA A 213 9.94 -5.78 3.07
CA ALA A 213 10.86 -6.86 3.41
C ALA A 213 12.34 -6.42 3.32
N THR A 214 12.73 -5.76 2.23
CA THR A 214 14.12 -5.28 2.05
C THR A 214 14.49 -4.16 3.02
N ALA A 215 13.55 -3.28 3.39
CA ALA A 215 13.79 -2.26 4.41
C ALA A 215 13.98 -2.86 5.82
N LEU A 216 13.19 -3.88 6.16
CA LEU A 216 13.28 -4.58 7.45
C LEU A 216 14.59 -5.38 7.59
N VAL A 217 15.01 -6.10 6.54
CA VAL A 217 16.30 -6.83 6.53
C VAL A 217 17.48 -5.88 6.77
N ARG A 218 17.47 -4.70 6.14
CA ARG A 218 18.52 -3.69 6.31
C ARG A 218 18.58 -3.14 7.74
N HIS A 219 17.44 -2.94 8.39
CA HIS A 219 17.40 -2.55 9.81
C HIS A 219 17.86 -3.66 10.76
N GLY A 220 17.52 -4.92 10.48
CA GLY A 220 18.01 -6.07 11.25
C GLY A 220 19.52 -6.23 11.14
N ALA A 221 20.09 -6.09 9.93
CA ALA A 221 21.52 -6.16 9.70
C ALA A 221 22.29 -5.01 10.37
N ALA A 222 21.73 -3.79 10.38
CA ALA A 222 22.32 -2.64 11.06
C ALA A 222 22.31 -2.78 12.60
N GLY A 223 21.29 -3.45 13.16
CA GLY A 223 21.23 -3.75 14.60
C GLY A 223 22.19 -4.85 15.03
N ALA A 224 22.42 -5.85 14.19
CA ALA A 224 23.35 -6.96 14.46
C ALA A 224 24.84 -6.55 14.31
N GLY A 225 25.14 -5.51 13.52
CA GLY A 225 26.50 -4.97 13.36
C GLY A 225 26.90 -3.89 14.38
N GLY A 226 25.99 -3.52 15.29
CA GLY A 226 26.20 -2.45 16.30
C GLY A 226 26.49 -2.95 17.72
N GLY A 227 26.69 -4.25 17.92
CA GLY A 227 26.98 -4.86 19.23
C GLY A 227 28.45 -4.75 19.64
N GLU A 228 28.71 -3.83 20.57
CA GLU A 228 29.85 -3.71 21.51
C GLU A 228 31.28 -3.47 20.95
N PRO A 229 31.83 -2.24 21.03
CA PRO A 229 33.25 -2.11 21.30
C PRO A 229 33.49 -2.54 22.75
N GLY A 230 34.25 -3.63 22.91
CA GLY A 230 34.64 -4.17 24.20
C GLY A 230 35.19 -3.08 25.12
N ARG A 231 34.55 -2.92 26.29
CA ARG A 231 35.16 -2.24 27.43
C ARG A 231 36.16 -3.21 28.05
N GLY A 232 37.40 -3.13 27.57
CA GLY A 232 38.60 -3.53 28.32
C GLY A 232 39.07 -2.37 29.18
#